data_AF-A0A821Z900-F1
#
_entry.id   AF-A0A821Z900-F1
#
_cell.length_a   1.000
_cell.length_b   1.000
_cell.length_c   1.000
_cell.angle_alpha   90.00
_cell.angle_beta   90.00
_cell.angle_gamma   90.00
#
_symmetry.space_group_name_H-M   'P 1'
#
loop_
_entity.id
_entity.type
_entity.pdbx_description
1 polymer ?
#
loop_
_entity_poly.entity_id
_entity_poly.type
_entity_poly.pdbx_seq_one_letter_code
_entity_poly.pdbx_strand_id
1 'polypeptide(L)' 'MKFDQYRKDSASGGKGQRQNGHAAVTTADASPQERELFEGFGLLVTGQALAYALNEKLKMKFLELGTMCKAVVCCR' A
#
# COMPACT_ATOMS: atom_id res chain seq x y z
N MET A 1 21.22 -18.29 -3.73
CA MET A 1 20.43 -17.07 -3.49
C MET A 1 19.25 -17.45 -2.61
N LYS A 2 19.19 -16.96 -1.36
CA LYS A 2 18.20 -17.34 -0.33
C LYS A 2 17.02 -16.34 -0.36
N PHE A 3 16.05 -16.55 -1.23
CA PHE A 3 14.83 -15.75 -1.27
C PHE A 3 13.78 -16.26 -0.26
N ASP A 4 13.74 -17.59 -0.02
CA ASP A 4 12.74 -18.22 0.87
C ASP A 4 12.90 -17.93 2.36
N GLN A 5 14.08 -17.51 2.81
CA GLN A 5 14.35 -17.35 4.24
C GLN A 5 13.58 -16.15 4.84
N TYR A 6 13.37 -15.07 4.06
CA TYR A 6 12.73 -13.85 4.53
C TYR A 6 11.24 -14.03 4.87
N ARG A 7 10.57 -15.01 4.24
CA ARG A 7 9.14 -15.26 4.48
C ARG A 7 8.87 -15.96 5.82
N LYS A 8 9.87 -16.66 6.37
CA LYS A 8 9.66 -17.54 7.52
C LYS A 8 9.75 -16.83 8.86
N ASP A 9 10.45 -15.70 8.93
CA ASP A 9 10.57 -14.92 10.18
C ASP A 9 9.30 -14.12 10.52
N SER A 10 8.37 -13.97 9.58
CA SER A 10 7.07 -13.29 9.81
C SER A 10 5.95 -14.24 10.23
N ALA A 11 6.19 -15.55 10.29
CA ALA A 11 5.13 -16.56 10.37
C ALA A 11 4.79 -17.06 11.79
N SER A 12 5.32 -16.44 12.83
CA SER A 12 5.01 -16.83 14.22
C SER A 12 4.47 -15.65 15.03
N GLY A 13 3.20 -15.32 14.82
CA GLY A 13 2.43 -14.47 15.74
C GLY A 13 1.19 -13.83 15.12
N GLY A 14 0.03 -14.49 15.24
CA GLY A 14 -1.27 -13.81 15.06
C GLY A 14 -2.24 -14.55 14.14
N LYS A 15 -3.28 -15.12 14.73
CA LYS A 15 -4.38 -15.83 14.08
C LYS A 15 -5.25 -14.87 13.25
N GLY A 16 -5.63 -15.32 12.05
CA GLY A 16 -6.84 -14.98 11.31
C GLY A 16 -7.43 -13.57 11.41
N GLN A 17 -7.12 -12.72 10.43
CA GLN A 17 -8.01 -11.63 10.03
C GLN A 17 -7.84 -11.33 8.54
N ARG A 18 -8.81 -11.75 7.71
CA ARG A 18 -8.99 -11.18 6.37
C ARG A 18 -9.61 -9.80 6.55
N GLN A 19 -8.77 -8.81 6.81
CA GLN A 19 -9.15 -7.42 6.80
C GLN A 19 -8.49 -6.78 5.58
N ASN A 20 -9.29 -6.11 4.76
CA ASN A 20 -8.76 -5.04 3.92
C ASN A 20 -8.14 -4.04 4.88
N GLY A 21 -6.81 -4.10 5.05
CA GLY A 21 -6.08 -3.45 6.12
C GLY A 21 -6.13 -1.94 5.99
N HIS A 22 -7.12 -1.32 6.64
CA HIS A 22 -7.09 0.09 6.99
C HIS A 22 -6.60 0.19 8.44
N ALA A 23 -5.35 -0.23 8.70
CA ALA A 23 -4.64 0.28 9.87
C ALA A 23 -4.30 1.73 9.53
N ALA A 24 -5.22 2.66 9.84
CA ALA A 24 -4.98 4.08 9.72
C ALA A 24 -3.96 4.50 10.78
N VAL A 25 -2.70 4.12 10.60
CA VAL A 25 -1.59 4.81 11.23
C VAL A 25 -1.49 6.15 10.51
N THR A 26 -2.27 7.12 10.99
CA THR A 26 -2.11 8.50 10.59
C THR A 26 -0.78 8.97 11.17
N THR A 27 0.12 9.47 10.31
CA THR A 27 1.41 10.06 10.71
C THR A 27 1.24 11.19 11.74
N ALA A 28 0.02 11.68 11.94
CA ALA A 28 -0.38 12.58 13.02
C ALA A 28 -0.08 12.03 14.43
N ASP A 29 -0.25 10.72 14.68
CA ASP A 29 -0.01 10.10 16.00
C ASP A 29 1.42 9.52 16.16
N ALA A 30 2.22 9.55 15.10
CA ALA A 30 3.59 9.04 15.11
C ALA A 30 4.56 10.02 15.79
N SER A 31 5.48 9.49 16.58
CA SER A 31 6.57 10.27 17.20
C SER A 31 7.46 10.93 16.14
N PRO A 32 8.17 12.03 16.46
CA PRO A 32 9.02 12.73 15.49
C PRO A 32 10.02 11.81 14.78
N GLN A 33 10.56 10.80 15.48
CA GLN A 33 11.49 9.83 14.91
C GLN A 33 10.82 8.88 13.90
N GLU A 34 9.59 8.45 14.16
CA GLU A 34 8.84 7.57 13.24
C GLU A 34 8.41 8.29 11.97
N ARG A 35 8.17 9.61 12.04
CA ARG A 35 7.88 10.43 10.85
C ARG A 35 9.08 10.55 9.92
N GLU A 36 10.30 10.63 10.47
CA GLU A 36 11.54 10.61 9.68
C GLU A 36 11.79 9.26 9.00
N LEU A 37 11.33 8.17 9.61
CA LEU A 37 11.44 6.81 9.08
C LEU A 37 10.33 6.45 8.08
N PHE A 38 9.27 7.26 7.98
CA PHE A 38 8.13 6.97 7.11
C PHE A 38 8.43 7.33 5.65
N GLU A 39 8.66 6.31 4.82
CA GLU A 39 9.02 6.49 3.41
C GLU A 39 7.83 6.78 2.47
N GLY A 40 6.60 6.83 2.99
CA GLY A 40 5.39 7.08 2.22
C GLY A 40 4.57 5.83 1.91
N PHE A 41 3.60 5.99 1.01
CA PHE A 41 2.74 4.90 0.53
C PHE A 41 3.10 4.48 -0.89
N GLY A 42 2.90 3.20 -1.19
CA GLY A 42 2.95 2.65 -2.55
C GLY A 42 1.59 2.13 -2.99
N LEU A 43 1.23 2.33 -4.26
CA LEU A 43 -0.02 1.82 -4.85
C LEU A 43 0.29 0.68 -5.80
N LEU A 44 -0.28 -0.51 -5.53
CA LEU A 44 -0.27 -1.65 -6.46
C LEU A 44 -1.68 -1.83 -7.02
N VAL A 45 -1.83 -1.79 -8.34
CA VAL A 45 -3.13 -1.89 -9.01
C VAL A 45 -3.10 -2.93 -10.13
N THR A 46 -4.10 -3.81 -10.18
CA THR A 46 -4.26 -4.78 -11.28
C THR A 46 -4.82 -4.11 -12.54
N GLY A 47 -4.66 -4.70 -13.72
CA GLY A 47 -5.13 -4.09 -14.97
C GLY A 47 -6.65 -3.98 -15.04
N GLN A 48 -7.38 -4.95 -14.49
CA GLN A 48 -8.85 -4.88 -14.38
C GLN A 48 -9.29 -3.74 -13.46
N ALA A 49 -8.63 -3.57 -12.31
CA ALA A 49 -8.92 -2.46 -11.40
C ALA A 49 -8.53 -1.10 -12.01
N LEU A 50 -7.40 -1.05 -12.73
CA LEU A 50 -6.93 0.16 -13.41
C LEU A 50 -7.90 0.58 -14.52
N ALA A 51 -8.38 -0.36 -15.33
CA ALA A 51 -9.38 -0.07 -16.35
C ALA A 51 -10.64 0.57 -15.77
N TYR A 52 -11.14 0.06 -14.63
CA TYR A 52 -12.26 0.67 -13.93
C TYR A 52 -11.92 2.04 -13.33
N ALA A 53 -10.73 2.19 -12.76
CA ALA A 53 -10.26 3.43 -12.14
C ALA A 53 -10.05 4.57 -13.16
N LEU A 54 -9.77 4.24 -14.42
CA LEU A 54 -9.61 5.19 -15.52
C LEU A 54 -10.93 5.64 -16.17
N ASN A 55 -12.07 5.16 -15.68
CA ASN A 55 -13.37 5.68 -16.11
C ASN A 55 -13.52 7.18 -15.79
N GLU A 56 -14.35 7.87 -16.56
CA GLU A 56 -14.50 9.34 -16.53
C GLU A 56 -14.85 9.90 -15.15
N LYS A 57 -15.56 9.11 -14.33
CA LYS A 57 -15.96 9.47 -12.96
C LYS A 57 -14.83 9.31 -11.93
N LEU A 58 -13.81 8.50 -12.22
CA LEU A 58 -12.80 8.06 -11.25
C LEU A 58 -11.37 8.48 -11.64
N LYS A 59 -11.10 8.76 -12.91
CA LYS A 59 -9.75 9.05 -13.40
C LYS A 59 -9.03 10.15 -12.63
N MET A 60 -9.75 11.21 -12.24
CA MET A 60 -9.17 12.30 -11.46
C MET A 60 -8.88 11.89 -10.02
N LYS A 61 -9.72 11.06 -9.40
CA LYS A 61 -9.49 10.51 -8.06
C LYS A 61 -8.32 9.52 -8.04
N PHE A 62 -8.21 8.70 -9.09
CA PHE A 62 -7.08 7.79 -9.24
C PHE A 62 -5.77 8.56 -9.41
N LEU A 63 -5.78 9.65 -10.19
CA LEU A 63 -4.63 10.53 -10.35
C LEU A 63 -4.24 11.18 -9.01
N GLU A 64 -5.20 11.76 -8.30
CA GLU A 64 -5.00 12.36 -6.99
C GLU A 64 -4.35 11.36 -6.02
N LEU A 65 -4.93 10.16 -5.89
CA LEU A 65 -4.39 9.08 -5.07
C LEU A 65 -2.98 8.68 -5.49
N GLY A 66 -2.75 8.46 -6.79
CA GLY A 66 -1.46 8.06 -7.32
C GLY A 66 -0.36 9.08 -7.08
N THR A 67 -0.69 10.38 -7.14
CA THR A 67 0.28 11.47 -6.86
C THR A 67 0.65 11.61 -5.38
N MET A 68 -0.18 11.08 -4.47
CA MET A 68 0.17 11.01 -3.04
C MET A 68 1.09 9.82 -2.72
N CYS A 69 1.23 8.85 -3.64
CA CYS A 69 2.09 7.70 -3.44
C CYS A 69 3.53 8.01 -3.90
N LYS A 70 4.50 7.48 -3.15
CA LYS A 70 5.93 7.47 -3.50
C LYS A 70 6.18 6.67 -4.78
N ALA A 71 5.39 5.60 -4.98
CA ALA A 71 5.47 4.71 -6.12
C ALA A 71 4.09 4.17 -6.50
N VAL A 72 3.87 3.96 -7.80
CA VAL A 72 2.68 3.30 -8.34
C VAL A 72 3.14 2.17 -9.26
N VAL A 73 2.65 0.96 -9.01
CA VAL A 73 2.94 -0.23 -9.81
C VAL A 73 1.64 -0.74 -10.42
N CYS A 74 1.58 -0.75 -11.75
CA CYS A 74 0.48 -1.31 -12.51
C CYS A 74 0.84 -2.71 -13.00
N CYS A 75 0.04 -3.70 -12.64
CA CYS A 75 0.26 -5.10 -13.02
C CYS A 75 -0.94 -5.62 -13.80
N ARG A 76 -0.70 -6.29 -14.92
CA ARG A 76 -1.70 -6.79 -15.89
C ARG A 76 -2.97 -7.38 -15.28
#